data_AF-A0A3N1JB53-F1
#
_entry.id   AF-A0A3N1JB53-F1
#
_cell.length_a   1.000
_cell.length_b   1.000
_cell.length_c   1.000
_cell.angle_alpha   90.00
_cell.angle_beta   90.00
_cell.angle_gamma   90.00
#
_symmetry.space_group_name_H-M   'P 1'
#
loop_
_entity.id
_entity.type
_entity.pdbx_description
1 polymer ?
#
loop_
_entity_poly.entity_id
_entity_poly.type
_entity_poly.pdbx_seq_one_letter_code
_entity_poly.pdbx_strand_id
1 'polypeptide(L)'
;MTSNERITILGTATAAPVISPDRIAEFPVRDAGTQREYLVRVPVDVLDLFVTPGTRVEVDGEAGWTVPGRPWLGESSRTLLQAASIRRSELALAA
;
A
#
# COMPACT_ATOMS: atom_id res chain seq x y z
N MET A 1 14.66 12.80 15.18
CA MET A 1 14.46 11.39 14.78
C MET A 1 12.98 11.10 14.86
N THR A 2 12.26 11.13 13.74
CA THR A 2 10.91 10.57 13.66
C THR A 2 11.08 9.09 13.32
N SER A 3 11.00 8.21 14.32
CA SER A 3 10.90 6.78 14.05
C SER A 3 9.56 6.54 13.38
N ASN A 4 9.56 6.24 12.08
CA ASN A 4 8.35 5.78 11.41
C ASN A 4 7.98 4.43 12.02
N GLU A 5 6.70 4.25 12.34
CA GLU A 5 6.21 2.98 12.86
C GLU A 5 6.22 1.96 11.73
N ARG A 6 6.86 0.81 11.94
CA ARG A 6 6.72 -0.32 11.03
C ARG A 6 5.39 -0.99 11.30
N ILE A 7 4.55 -1.02 10.27
CA ILE A 7 3.26 -1.68 10.31
C ILE A 7 3.19 -2.71 9.20
N THR A 8 2.43 -3.76 9.46
CA THR A 8 2.01 -4.72 8.45
C THR A 8 0.52 -4.52 8.23
N ILE A 9 0.10 -4.29 6.99
CA ILE A 9 -1.32 -4.20 6.62
C ILE A 9 -1.72 -5.36 5.73
N LEU A 10 -2.97 -5.78 5.85
CA LEU A 10 -3.51 -6.91 5.12
C LEU A 10 -4.76 -6.40 4.40
N GLY A 11 -4.61 -6.13 3.11
CA GLY A 11 -5.55 -5.29 2.39
C GLY A 11 -5.78 -5.70 0.95
N THR A 12 -6.69 -4.98 0.30
CA THR A 12 -7.03 -5.19 -1.11
C THR A 12 -6.62 -3.97 -1.91
N ALA A 13 -5.88 -4.18 -3.00
CA ALA A 13 -5.53 -3.13 -3.94
C ALA A 13 -6.80 -2.61 -4.64
N THR A 14 -7.10 -1.31 -4.53
CA THR A 14 -8.31 -0.72 -5.13
C THR A 14 -8.06 -0.19 -6.53
N ALA A 15 -6.81 -0.01 -6.93
CA ALA A 15 -6.41 0.36 -8.29
C ALA A 15 -5.12 -0.38 -8.71
N ALA A 16 -4.85 -0.41 -10.01
CA ALA A 16 -3.59 -0.93 -10.54
C ALA A 16 -2.41 0.00 -10.16
N PRO A 17 -1.19 -0.54 -10.02
CA PRO A 17 0.01 0.26 -9.80
C PRO A 17 0.27 1.25 -10.92
N VAL A 18 0.53 2.49 -10.53
CA VAL A 18 1.07 3.52 -11.42
C VAL A 18 2.58 3.58 -11.16
N ILE A 19 3.36 3.41 -12.23
CA ILE A 19 4.81 3.47 -12.16
C ILE A 19 5.26 4.88 -12.51
N SER A 20 5.92 5.53 -11.56
CA SER A 20 6.55 6.84 -11.72
C SER A 20 7.91 6.71 -12.46
N PRO A 21 8.41 7.78 -13.12
CA PRO A 21 9.70 7.77 -13.80
C PRO A 21 10.89 7.36 -12.93
N ASP A 22 10.79 7.62 -11.61
CA ASP A 22 11.78 7.23 -10.60
C ASP A 22 11.76 5.71 -10.28
N ARG A 23 11.07 4.89 -11.10
CA ARG A 23 10.86 3.45 -10.88
C ARG A 23 10.23 3.14 -9.53
N ILE A 24 9.27 3.97 -9.11
CA ILE A 24 8.45 3.75 -7.93
C ILE A 24 7.06 3.35 -8.40
N ALA A 25 6.59 2.19 -7.96
CA ALA A 25 5.21 1.75 -8.13
C ALA A 25 4.36 2.26 -6.96
N GLU A 26 3.24 2.89 -7.30
CA GLU A 26 2.31 3.48 -6.33
C GLU A 26 0.91 2.95 -6.57
N PHE A 27 0.26 2.44 -5.52
CA PHE A 27 -1.12 1.98 -5.60
C PHE A 27 -1.85 2.09 -4.25
N PRO A 28 -3.17 2.34 -4.29
CA PRO A 28 -3.98 2.35 -3.09
C PRO A 28 -4.32 0.93 -2.63
N VAL A 29 -4.19 0.70 -1.32
CA VAL A 29 -4.58 -0.53 -0.64
C VAL A 29 -5.55 -0.18 0.47
N ARG A 30 -6.71 -0.84 0.47
CA ARG A 30 -7.70 -0.73 1.55
C ARG A 30 -7.46 -1.86 2.54
N ASP A 31 -7.13 -1.50 3.78
CA ASP A 31 -6.90 -2.45 4.87
C ASP A 31 -8.20 -3.18 5.24
N ALA A 32 -8.12 -4.49 5.43
CA ALA A 32 -9.30 -5.32 5.68
C ALA A 32 -9.85 -5.13 7.10
N GLY A 33 -8.97 -4.94 8.10
CA GLY A 33 -9.38 -4.84 9.50
C GLY A 33 -9.97 -3.48 9.88
N THR A 34 -9.34 -2.40 9.42
CA THR A 34 -9.69 -1.02 9.79
C THR A 34 -10.47 -0.29 8.70
N GLN A 35 -10.56 -0.86 7.50
CA GLN A 35 -11.18 -0.22 6.31
C GLN A 35 -10.48 1.08 5.85
N ARG A 36 -9.32 1.41 6.41
CA ARG A 36 -8.53 2.59 6.04
C ARG A 36 -7.82 2.38 4.71
N GLU A 37 -7.68 3.46 3.95
CA GLU A 37 -6.94 3.44 2.69
C GLU A 37 -5.50 3.95 2.87
N TYR A 38 -4.55 3.12 2.44
CA TYR A 38 -3.13 3.43 2.44
C TYR A 38 -2.65 3.62 1.00
N LEU A 39 -1.80 4.62 0.77
CA LEU A 39 -1.05 4.73 -0.48
C LEU A 39 0.27 3.98 -0.31
N VAL A 40 0.36 2.81 -0.94
CA VAL A 40 1.56 1.98 -0.92
C VAL A 40 2.53 2.48 -1.97
N ARG A 41 3.77 2.77 -1.56
CA ARG A 41 4.87 3.11 -2.46
C ARG A 41 5.97 2.07 -2.29
N VAL A 42 6.43 1.53 -3.42
CA VAL A 42 7.47 0.50 -3.45
C VAL A 42 8.38 0.69 -4.67
N PRO A 43 9.69 0.44 -4.58
CA PRO A 43 10.52 0.35 -5.79
C PRO A 43 10.00 -0.76 -6.71
N VAL A 44 9.96 -0.51 -8.02
CA VAL A 44 9.49 -1.50 -9.01
C VAL A 44 10.29 -2.80 -8.92
N ASP A 45 11.58 -2.72 -8.62
CA ASP A 45 12.47 -3.87 -8.47
C ASP A 45 12.14 -4.75 -7.24
N VAL A 46 11.34 -4.24 -6.30
CA VAL A 46 10.85 -4.96 -5.12
C VAL A 46 9.42 -5.47 -5.35
N LEU A 47 8.69 -4.92 -6.33
CA LEU A 47 7.35 -5.36 -6.70
C LEU A 47 7.44 -6.60 -7.59
N ASP A 48 7.67 -7.75 -6.97
CA ASP A 48 7.69 -9.07 -7.64
C ASP A 48 6.27 -9.62 -7.91
N LEU A 49 5.23 -8.82 -7.64
CA LEU A 49 3.84 -9.23 -7.72
C LEU A 49 3.07 -8.47 -8.79
N PHE A 50 2.32 -9.20 -9.61
CA PHE A 50 1.31 -8.60 -10.48
C PHE A 50 0.09 -8.15 -9.66
N VAL A 51 -0.01 -6.83 -9.43
CA VAL A 51 -1.11 -6.20 -8.69
C VAL A 51 -2.15 -5.64 -9.65
N THR A 52 -3.40 -6.07 -9.47
CA THR A 52 -4.57 -5.56 -10.18
C THR A 52 -5.66 -5.15 -9.18
N PRO A 53 -6.65 -4.33 -9.56
CA PRO A 53 -7.78 -4.02 -8.68
C PRO A 53 -8.44 -5.32 -8.16
N GLY A 54 -8.64 -5.41 -6.85
CA GLY A 54 -9.14 -6.62 -6.18
C GLY A 54 -8.05 -7.60 -5.71
N THR A 55 -6.77 -7.37 -6.03
CA THR A 55 -5.67 -8.20 -5.54
C THR A 55 -5.50 -8.04 -4.04
N ARG A 56 -5.52 -9.14 -3.28
CA ARG A 56 -5.18 -9.14 -1.85
C ARG A 56 -3.68 -9.17 -1.65
N VAL A 57 -3.19 -8.24 -0.84
CA VAL A 57 -1.78 -8.04 -0.57
C VAL A 57 -1.56 -7.91 0.93
N GLU A 58 -0.47 -8.49 1.39
CA GLU A 58 0.13 -8.17 2.68
C GLU A 58 1.29 -7.23 2.41
N VAL A 59 1.29 -6.08 3.08
CA VAL A 59 2.30 -5.04 2.87
C VAL A 59 2.97 -4.78 4.20
N ASP A 60 4.27 -5.07 4.26
CA ASP A 60 5.13 -4.71 5.38
C ASP A 60 5.90 -3.44 5.02
N GLY A 61 5.80 -2.43 5.87
CA GLY A 61 6.41 -1.15 5.55
C GLY A 61 6.42 -0.17 6.70
N GLU A 62 7.02 0.98 6.44
CA GLU A 62 7.04 2.09 7.36
C GLU A 62 5.86 3.00 7.07
N ALA A 63 4.93 3.10 8.03
CA ALA A 63 3.90 4.11 8.03
C ALA A 63 4.58 5.46 8.23
N GLY A 64 4.71 6.19 7.13
CA GLY A 64 5.31 7.50 7.13
C GLY A 64 4.29 8.58 7.47
N TRP A 65 4.57 9.79 6.99
CA TRP A 65 3.69 10.93 7.22
C TRP A 65 2.41 10.86 6.37
N THR A 66 1.32 11.41 6.90
CA THR A 66 0.14 11.77 6.11
C THR A 66 0.54 12.90 5.16
N VAL A 67 0.38 12.71 3.85
CA VAL A 67 0.71 13.75 2.86
C VAL A 67 -0.40 14.81 2.86
N PRO A 68 -0.18 16.04 3.38
CA PRO A 68 -1.17 17.11 3.30
C PRO A 68 -1.14 17.75 1.90
N GLY A 69 -2.30 18.12 1.36
CA GLY A 69 -2.36 19.02 0.20
C GLY A 69 -2.26 18.38 -1.20
N ARG A 70 -2.39 17.06 -1.34
CA ARG A 70 -2.76 16.49 -2.65
C ARG A 70 -4.25 16.15 -2.67
N PRO A 71 -5.04 16.71 -3.61
CA PRO A 71 -6.44 16.36 -3.75
C PRO A 71 -6.54 14.93 -4.28
N TRP A 72 -6.97 14.01 -3.43
CA TRP A 72 -7.26 12.63 -3.81
C TRP A 72 -8.76 12.37 -3.65
N LEU A 73 -9.31 11.59 -4.57
CA LEU A 73 -10.74 11.24 -4.61
C LEU A 73 -11.13 10.44 -3.35
N GLY A 74 -11.73 11.12 -2.37
CA GLY A 74 -12.53 10.49 -1.31
C GLY A 74 -12.12 10.75 0.14
N GLU A 75 -10.87 11.16 0.41
CA GLU A 75 -10.41 11.41 1.79
C GLU A 75 -9.35 12.53 1.83
N SER A 76 -9.48 13.44 2.79
CA SER A 76 -8.61 14.62 2.94
C SER A 76 -7.18 14.28 3.41
N SER A 77 -6.85 13.00 3.61
CA SER A 77 -5.58 12.53 4.17
C SER A 77 -5.44 11.02 3.98
N ARG A 78 -4.52 10.57 3.12
CA ARG A 78 -4.09 9.15 3.07
C ARG A 78 -2.74 8.99 3.77
N THR A 79 -2.59 7.91 4.54
CA THR A 79 -1.31 7.54 5.14
C THR A 79 -0.44 6.89 4.07
N LEU A 80 0.77 7.42 3.89
CA LEU A 80 1.76 6.85 2.98
C LEU A 80 2.43 5.67 3.68
N LEU A 81 2.39 4.51 3.04
CA LEU A 81 3.09 3.32 3.49
C LEU A 81 4.26 3.05 2.54
N GLN A 82 5.49 3.27 3.03
CA GLN A 82 6.68 2.87 2.28
C GLN A 82 6.88 1.38 2.47
N ALA A 83 6.50 0.60 1.48
CA ALA A 83 6.60 -0.85 1.56
C ALA A 83 8.06 -1.27 1.44
N ALA A 84 8.52 -2.00 2.44
CA ALA A 84 9.79 -2.73 2.39
C ALA A 84 9.60 -4.08 1.69
N SER A 85 8.43 -4.69 1.83
CA SER A 85 8.07 -5.95 1.17
C SER A 85 6.58 -6.01 0.88
N ILE A 86 6.21 -6.58 -0.26
CA ILE A 86 4.83 -6.85 -0.64
C ILE A 86 4.72 -8.33 -0.97
N ARG A 87 3.74 -8.99 -0.37
CA ARG A 87 3.44 -10.40 -0.61
C ARG A 87 2.01 -10.54 -1.07
N ARG A 88 1.74 -11.51 -1.94
CA ARG A 88 0.36 -11.89 -2.22
C ARG A 88 -0.17 -12.53 -0.95
N SER A 89 -1.22 -11.94 -0.39
CA SER A 89 -1.90 -12.58 0.73
C SER A 89 -2.82 -13.65 0.16
N GLU A 90 -2.29 -14.87 0.13
CA GLU A 90 -3.13 -16.06 0.21
C GLU A 90 -3.60 -16.13 1.66
N LEU A 91 -4.55 -15.27 2.04
CA LEU A 91 -5.39 -15.63 3.17
C LEU A 91 -6.04 -16.95 2.74
N ALA A 92 -5.42 -18.02 3.23
CA ALA A 92 -5.86 -19.37 3.08
C ALA A 92 -7.35 -19.36 3.37
N LEU A 93 -8.12 -19.68 2.35
CA LEU A 93 -9.46 -20.19 2.51
C LEU A 93 -9.34 -21.57 3.18
N ALA A 94 -8.80 -21.61 4.40
CA ALA A 94 -8.91 -22.74 5.30
C ALA A 94 -10.09 -22.40 6.23
N ALA A 95 -11.27 -22.54 5.64
CA ALA A 95 -12.52 -22.69 6.37
C ALA A 95 -12.55 -24.03 7.10
#